data_AF-A0A918HQG3-F1
#
_entry.id   AF-A0A918HQG3-F1
#
_cell.length_a   1.000
_cell.length_b   1.000
_cell.length_c   1.000
_cell.angle_alpha   90.00
_cell.angle_beta   90.00
_cell.angle_gamma   90.00
#
_symmetry.space_group_name_H-M   'P 1'
#
loop_
_entity.id
_entity.type
_entity.pdbx_description
1 polymer ?
#
loop_
_entity_poly.entity_id
_entity_poly.type
_entity_poly.pdbx_seq_one_letter_code
_entity_poly.pdbx_strand_id
1 'polypeptide(L)'
;MTVTRMTQAVPLDQDTPDIVLGVDTHKDVHVAAVVTTAGAFVESRSFPTTADGYEQLLDWAQTLGHLSRAGVECTGSYGAALSRYLHSQGITVFEVNQPDKATRRRRGKSDIIDAEAAARAVITGRATATAKASDGPVEMLRLFKMAKASATKSRAQAINQLKAVLVATDPELRDSLAGLSNPKLIRACAGLDSSAPGTVGATTHTLKLLARRIQHLTEEIEDLSTRITDVITQHNPQLLECYGVGPDTAATLLIAAGDNPERLRSEASFAALCGVSPVEASSGKTQRRRLNRGGNRQANSALYTVVLARLRWDTRTRSYVDRRVSEGKTRREALRCLKRYVAREIHRLITLASAGPHTRLLAA
;
A
#
# COMPACT_ATOMS: atom_id res chain seq x y z
N MET A 1 -13.88 -13.30 -73.15
CA MET A 1 -13.50 -11.97 -72.64
C MET A 1 -13.97 -11.88 -71.21
N THR A 2 -13.06 -12.16 -70.27
CA THR A 2 -13.38 -12.26 -68.84
C THR A 2 -12.83 -11.03 -68.15
N VAL A 3 -13.72 -10.17 -67.66
CA VAL A 3 -13.38 -8.92 -66.96
C VAL A 3 -12.85 -9.28 -65.57
N THR A 4 -11.56 -9.06 -65.35
CA THR A 4 -10.92 -9.19 -64.04
C THR A 4 -11.24 -7.94 -63.24
N ARG A 5 -12.10 -8.06 -62.21
CA ARG A 5 -12.29 -7.02 -61.19
C ARG A 5 -11.03 -6.99 -60.31
N MET A 6 -10.23 -5.93 -60.44
CA MET A 6 -9.24 -5.59 -59.42
C MET A 6 -9.99 -5.05 -58.19
N THR A 7 -9.93 -5.80 -57.10
CA THR A 7 -10.35 -5.34 -55.77
C THR A 7 -9.36 -4.27 -55.33
N GLN A 8 -9.78 -3.00 -55.34
CA GLN A 8 -9.05 -1.92 -54.68
C GLN A 8 -8.90 -2.28 -53.20
N ALA A 9 -7.66 -2.25 -52.71
CA ALA A 9 -7.37 -2.29 -51.29
C ALA A 9 -8.02 -1.07 -50.62
N VAL A 10 -8.76 -1.33 -49.55
CA VAL A 10 -9.29 -0.31 -48.63
C VAL A 10 -8.10 0.48 -48.06
N PRO A 11 -8.06 1.82 -48.14
CA PRO A 11 -7.02 2.61 -47.50
C PRO A 11 -7.12 2.43 -45.99
N LEU A 12 -5.99 2.15 -45.34
CA LEU A 12 -5.84 2.28 -43.89
C LEU A 12 -6.09 3.74 -43.52
N ASP A 13 -7.08 3.96 -42.67
CA ASP A 13 -7.50 5.26 -42.15
C ASP A 13 -6.31 5.94 -41.45
N GLN A 14 -5.66 6.87 -42.15
CA GLN A 14 -4.61 7.74 -41.63
C GLN A 14 -5.21 9.12 -41.39
N ASP A 15 -5.79 9.35 -40.21
CA ASP A 15 -5.88 10.70 -39.59
C ASP A 15 -6.53 10.73 -38.19
N THR A 16 -6.57 9.63 -37.43
CA THR A 16 -7.00 9.73 -36.02
C THR A 16 -5.89 10.39 -35.21
N PRO A 17 -6.09 11.62 -34.67
CA PRO A 17 -5.03 12.31 -33.95
C PRO A 17 -4.69 11.57 -32.66
N ASP A 18 -3.39 11.42 -32.37
CA ASP A 18 -2.96 10.94 -31.06
C ASP A 18 -3.36 11.94 -29.97
N ILE A 19 -4.01 11.42 -28.94
CA ILE A 19 -4.52 12.21 -27.82
C ILE A 19 -4.00 11.69 -26.48
N VAL A 20 -4.08 12.56 -25.48
CA VAL A 20 -3.76 12.27 -24.09
C VAL A 20 -4.95 12.66 -23.22
N LEU A 21 -5.36 11.72 -22.36
CA LEU A 21 -6.42 11.93 -21.39
C LEU A 21 -5.83 12.51 -20.09
N GLY A 22 -6.51 13.45 -19.47
CA GLY A 22 -6.24 13.91 -18.11
C GLY A 22 -7.51 13.81 -17.27
N VAL A 23 -7.37 13.38 -16.01
CA VAL A 23 -8.53 13.17 -15.13
C VAL A 23 -8.27 13.72 -13.73
N ASP A 24 -9.14 14.63 -13.30
CA ASP A 24 -9.30 15.01 -11.90
C ASP A 24 -10.35 14.11 -11.25
N THR A 25 -10.01 13.52 -10.10
CA THR A 25 -10.79 12.42 -9.51
C THR A 25 -11.42 12.82 -8.19
N HIS A 26 -12.74 12.85 -8.13
CA HIS A 26 -13.51 13.00 -6.89
C HIS A 26 -14.32 11.74 -6.56
N LYS A 27 -14.97 11.76 -5.39
CA LYS A 27 -15.69 10.61 -4.82
C LYS A 27 -16.82 10.09 -5.72
N ASP A 28 -17.63 11.00 -6.26
CA ASP A 28 -18.87 10.66 -6.95
C ASP A 28 -18.74 10.89 -8.47
N VAL A 29 -17.87 11.82 -8.89
CA VAL A 29 -17.67 12.23 -10.28
C VAL A 29 -16.18 12.38 -10.59
N HIS A 30 -15.78 11.95 -11.77
CA HIS A 30 -14.47 12.23 -12.36
C HIS A 30 -14.63 13.26 -13.47
N VAL A 31 -13.76 14.26 -13.51
CA VAL A 31 -13.72 15.26 -14.57
C VAL A 31 -12.57 14.91 -15.49
N ALA A 32 -12.88 14.64 -16.75
CA ALA A 32 -11.91 14.26 -17.77
C ALA A 32 -11.72 15.38 -18.79
N ALA A 33 -10.49 15.54 -19.27
CA ALA A 33 -10.13 16.45 -20.35
C ALA A 33 -9.22 15.72 -21.34
N VAL A 34 -9.47 15.91 -22.63
CA VAL A 34 -8.64 15.37 -23.72
C VAL A 34 -7.85 16.49 -24.35
N VAL A 35 -6.56 16.25 -24.56
CA VAL A 35 -5.65 17.16 -25.26
C VAL A 35 -4.92 16.40 -26.38
N THR A 36 -4.57 17.08 -27.46
CA THR A 36 -3.74 16.51 -28.52
C THR A 36 -2.29 16.39 -28.07
N THR A 37 -1.46 15.61 -28.77
CA THR A 37 0.00 15.55 -28.52
C THR A 37 0.71 16.90 -28.66
N ALA A 38 0.18 17.82 -29.47
CA ALA A 38 0.64 19.21 -29.56
C ALA A 38 0.22 20.07 -28.35
N GLY A 39 -0.59 19.53 -27.43
CA GLY A 39 -1.09 20.21 -26.25
C GLY A 39 -2.26 21.15 -26.53
N ALA A 40 -2.99 20.97 -27.64
CA ALA A 40 -4.25 21.69 -27.86
C ALA A 40 -5.37 21.02 -27.06
N PHE A 41 -6.22 21.80 -26.39
CA PHE A 41 -7.41 21.28 -25.72
C PHE A 41 -8.44 20.83 -26.77
N VAL A 42 -9.04 19.65 -26.57
CA VAL A 42 -10.06 19.08 -27.46
C VAL A 42 -11.44 19.22 -26.83
N GLU A 43 -11.69 18.49 -25.74
CA GLU A 43 -12.97 18.47 -25.05
C GLU A 43 -12.79 18.07 -23.58
N SER A 44 -13.76 18.42 -22.72
CA SER A 44 -13.85 17.96 -21.34
C SER A 44 -15.25 17.48 -21.00
N ARG A 45 -15.37 16.43 -20.20
CA ARG A 45 -16.65 15.86 -19.76
C ARG A 45 -16.53 15.25 -18.36
N SER A 46 -17.66 15.18 -17.65
CA SER A 46 -17.76 14.58 -16.33
C SER A 46 -18.42 13.21 -16.40
N PHE A 47 -17.92 12.25 -15.63
CA PHE A 47 -18.40 10.87 -15.60
C PHE A 47 -18.62 10.39 -14.17
N PRO A 48 -19.63 9.53 -13.91
CA PRO A 48 -19.84 8.96 -12.59
C PRO A 48 -18.69 8.02 -12.20
N THR A 49 -18.42 7.89 -10.91
CA THR A 49 -17.37 6.99 -10.36
C THR A 49 -17.90 5.55 -10.24
N THR A 50 -18.29 4.96 -11.38
CA THR A 50 -18.86 3.60 -11.50
C THR A 50 -18.21 2.84 -12.66
N ALA A 51 -18.41 1.52 -12.73
CA ALA A 51 -17.88 0.70 -13.84
C ALA A 51 -18.37 1.22 -15.20
N ASP A 52 -19.69 1.38 -15.36
CA ASP A 52 -20.31 1.97 -16.56
C ASP A 52 -19.77 3.39 -16.84
N GLY A 53 -19.50 4.18 -15.80
CA GLY A 53 -18.93 5.51 -15.93
C GLY A 53 -17.50 5.50 -16.47
N TYR A 54 -16.70 4.50 -16.11
CA TYR A 54 -15.34 4.33 -16.63
C TYR A 54 -15.36 3.87 -18.10
N GLU A 55 -16.29 2.97 -18.46
CA GLU A 55 -16.53 2.57 -19.85
C GLU A 55 -16.95 3.77 -20.70
N GLN A 56 -17.95 4.53 -20.26
CA GLN A 56 -18.40 5.75 -20.94
C GLN A 56 -17.28 6.78 -21.10
N LEU A 57 -16.42 6.92 -20.10
CA LEU A 57 -15.26 7.83 -20.14
C LEU A 57 -14.28 7.39 -21.22
N LEU A 58 -13.93 6.11 -21.27
CA LEU A 58 -13.00 5.58 -22.24
C LEU A 58 -13.55 5.64 -23.66
N ASP A 59 -14.79 5.18 -23.87
CA ASP A 59 -15.46 5.21 -25.16
C ASP A 59 -15.52 6.65 -25.70
N TRP A 60 -15.93 7.60 -24.85
CA TRP A 60 -15.93 9.02 -25.19
C TRP A 60 -14.54 9.49 -25.60
N ALA A 61 -13.51 9.21 -24.82
CA ALA A 61 -12.17 9.67 -25.13
C ALA A 61 -11.65 9.07 -26.45
N GLN A 62 -11.95 7.80 -26.74
CA GLN A 62 -11.59 7.13 -27.99
C GLN A 62 -12.34 7.70 -29.21
N THR A 63 -13.54 8.26 -29.04
CA THR A 63 -14.21 8.99 -30.13
C THR A 63 -13.48 10.26 -30.57
N LEU A 64 -12.59 10.80 -29.71
CA LEU A 64 -11.86 12.05 -29.94
C LEU A 64 -10.46 11.84 -30.54
N GLY A 65 -9.99 10.59 -30.65
CA GLY A 65 -8.68 10.28 -31.21
C GLY A 65 -8.10 8.96 -30.68
N HIS A 66 -6.86 8.66 -31.10
CA HIS A 66 -6.14 7.49 -30.62
C HIS A 66 -5.57 7.72 -29.22
N LEU A 67 -6.15 7.06 -28.22
CA LEU A 67 -5.77 7.20 -26.81
C LEU A 67 -4.79 6.10 -26.37
N SER A 68 -3.54 6.47 -26.08
CA SER A 68 -2.52 5.54 -25.56
C SER A 68 -2.02 5.88 -24.15
N ARG A 69 -2.24 7.12 -23.68
CA ARG A 69 -1.71 7.62 -22.41
C ARG A 69 -2.74 8.46 -21.66
N ALA A 70 -2.76 8.31 -20.33
CA ALA A 70 -3.60 9.08 -19.44
C ALA A 70 -2.82 9.62 -18.24
N GLY A 71 -3.12 10.84 -17.81
CA GLY A 71 -2.69 11.43 -16.55
C GLY A 71 -3.86 11.42 -15.57
N VAL A 72 -3.74 10.71 -14.46
CA VAL A 72 -4.82 10.61 -13.47
C VAL A 72 -4.33 11.18 -12.14
N GLU A 73 -5.11 12.07 -11.55
CA GLU A 73 -4.84 12.55 -10.20
C GLU A 73 -5.16 11.47 -9.16
N CYS A 74 -4.47 11.52 -8.02
CA CYS A 74 -4.84 10.75 -6.83
C CYS A 74 -5.06 9.23 -7.07
N THR A 75 -4.23 8.61 -7.91
CA THR A 75 -4.31 7.19 -8.33
C THR A 75 -4.23 6.17 -7.17
N GLY A 76 -3.85 6.60 -5.97
CA GLY A 76 -3.91 5.81 -4.73
C GLY A 76 -5.21 5.94 -3.92
N SER A 77 -6.21 6.68 -4.41
CA SER A 77 -7.51 6.91 -3.74
C SER A 77 -8.67 6.91 -4.74
N TYR A 78 -9.34 8.05 -4.98
CA TYR A 78 -10.48 8.15 -5.89
C TYR A 78 -10.13 7.71 -7.32
N GLY A 79 -8.92 8.02 -7.80
CA GLY A 79 -8.45 7.60 -9.13
C GLY A 79 -8.02 6.14 -9.24
N ALA A 80 -8.02 5.35 -8.17
CA ALA A 80 -7.46 3.99 -8.19
C ALA A 80 -8.25 3.03 -9.08
N ALA A 81 -9.59 3.08 -8.99
CA ALA A 81 -10.45 2.20 -9.78
C ALA A 81 -10.44 2.54 -11.27
N LEU A 82 -10.49 3.83 -11.60
CA LEU A 82 -10.33 4.29 -12.98
C LEU A 82 -8.95 3.93 -13.56
N SER A 83 -7.87 4.12 -12.79
CA SER A 83 -6.52 3.78 -13.23
C SER A 83 -6.38 2.30 -13.58
N ARG A 84 -6.95 1.41 -12.76
CA ARG A 84 -7.02 -0.03 -13.06
C ARG A 84 -7.78 -0.31 -14.36
N TYR A 85 -8.96 0.28 -14.50
CA TYR A 85 -9.79 0.08 -15.69
C TYR A 85 -9.04 0.50 -16.96
N LEU A 86 -8.48 1.71 -16.98
CA LEU A 86 -7.68 2.20 -18.12
C LEU A 86 -6.47 1.29 -18.42
N HIS A 87 -5.79 0.80 -17.38
CA HIS A 87 -4.66 -0.12 -17.56
C HIS A 87 -5.08 -1.46 -18.18
N SER A 88 -6.23 -2.01 -17.76
CA SER A 88 -6.80 -3.24 -18.33
C SER A 88 -7.15 -3.10 -19.81
N GLN A 89 -7.37 -1.87 -20.27
CA GLN A 89 -7.66 -1.51 -21.67
C GLN A 89 -6.39 -1.12 -22.45
N GLY A 90 -5.20 -1.37 -21.90
CA GLY A 90 -3.92 -1.10 -22.57
C GLY A 90 -3.43 0.34 -22.51
N ILE A 91 -4.08 1.21 -21.71
CA ILE A 91 -3.68 2.62 -21.59
C ILE A 91 -2.59 2.77 -20.53
N THR A 92 -1.53 3.50 -20.89
CA THR A 92 -0.47 3.83 -19.94
C THR A 92 -0.92 4.99 -19.04
N VAL A 93 -1.14 4.70 -17.76
CA VAL A 93 -1.59 5.70 -16.78
C VAL A 93 -0.39 6.26 -16.00
N PHE A 94 -0.28 7.57 -15.96
CA PHE A 94 0.69 8.32 -15.18
C PHE A 94 0.02 8.98 -13.98
N GLU A 95 0.62 8.84 -12.80
CA GLU A 95 0.19 9.53 -11.59
C GLU A 95 0.62 10.99 -11.68
N VAL A 96 -0.37 11.88 -11.66
CA VAL A 96 -0.15 13.33 -11.64
C VAL A 96 -0.27 13.81 -10.19
N ASN A 97 0.85 14.29 -9.64
CA ASN A 97 0.84 14.97 -8.36
C ASN A 97 0.21 16.36 -8.53
N GLN A 98 -0.74 16.70 -7.66
CA GLN A 98 -1.35 18.04 -7.64
C GLN A 98 -0.25 19.12 -7.60
N PRO A 99 -0.32 20.14 -8.48
CA PRO A 99 0.65 21.21 -8.46
C PRO A 99 0.60 21.98 -7.13
N ASP A 100 1.74 22.57 -6.77
CA ASP A 100 1.93 23.33 -5.54
C ASP A 100 0.81 24.37 -5.34
N LYS A 101 0.37 24.54 -4.08
CA LYS A 101 -0.77 25.41 -3.71
C LYS A 101 -0.60 26.85 -4.21
N ALA A 102 0.64 27.31 -4.38
CA ALA A 102 0.98 28.63 -4.90
C ALA A 102 0.59 28.81 -6.39
N THR A 103 0.72 27.77 -7.21
CA THR A 103 0.37 27.78 -8.64
C THR A 103 -1.15 27.78 -8.83
N ARG A 104 -1.87 27.05 -7.97
CA ARG A 104 -3.33 26.93 -7.97
C ARG A 104 -4.05 28.27 -7.69
N ARG A 105 -3.44 29.15 -6.88
CA ARG A 105 -3.99 30.49 -6.56
C ARG A 105 -3.98 31.46 -7.75
N ARG A 106 -3.15 31.24 -8.77
CA ARG A 106 -3.03 32.14 -9.94
C ARG A 106 -3.94 31.79 -11.11
N ARG A 107 -4.48 30.57 -11.17
CA ARG A 107 -5.23 30.05 -12.34
C ARG A 107 -6.73 29.90 -12.13
N GLY A 108 -7.25 30.14 -10.92
CA GLY A 108 -8.65 29.87 -10.57
C GLY A 108 -8.88 28.38 -10.28
N LYS A 109 -9.94 28.08 -9.51
CA LYS A 109 -10.32 26.72 -9.08
C LYS A 109 -11.40 26.20 -10.04
N SER A 110 -11.03 25.36 -10.99
CA SER A 110 -11.97 24.65 -11.85
C SER A 110 -11.45 23.24 -12.10
N ASP A 111 -12.29 22.23 -11.86
CA ASP A 111 -11.93 20.82 -11.97
C ASP A 111 -11.51 20.45 -13.42
N ILE A 112 -12.00 21.19 -14.42
CA ILE A 112 -11.56 21.06 -15.83
C ILE A 112 -10.10 21.49 -16.00
N ILE A 113 -9.67 22.56 -15.32
CA ILE A 113 -8.29 23.06 -15.39
C ILE A 113 -7.33 22.03 -14.78
N ASP A 114 -7.75 21.38 -13.70
CA ASP A 114 -6.97 20.34 -13.03
C ASP A 114 -6.87 19.08 -13.93
N ALA A 115 -7.97 18.66 -14.57
CA ALA A 115 -7.96 17.57 -15.56
C ALA A 115 -7.06 17.88 -16.79
N GLU A 116 -7.16 19.08 -17.36
CA GLU A 116 -6.30 19.49 -18.48
C GLU A 116 -4.82 19.56 -18.07
N ALA A 117 -4.54 20.07 -16.86
CA ALA A 117 -3.19 20.11 -16.31
C ALA A 117 -2.60 18.70 -16.15
N ALA A 118 -3.41 17.71 -15.76
CA ALA A 118 -3.01 16.32 -15.68
C ALA A 118 -2.61 15.76 -17.05
N ALA A 119 -3.39 16.01 -18.09
CA ALA A 119 -3.07 15.58 -19.45
C ALA A 119 -1.77 16.23 -19.97
N ARG A 120 -1.61 17.54 -19.74
CA ARG A 120 -0.40 18.29 -20.11
C ARG A 120 0.84 17.84 -19.34
N ALA A 121 0.70 17.41 -18.08
CA ALA A 121 1.83 16.89 -17.30
C ALA A 121 2.41 15.61 -17.90
N VAL A 122 1.56 14.78 -18.52
CA VAL A 122 1.98 13.58 -19.27
C VAL A 122 2.71 13.96 -20.55
N ILE A 123 2.17 14.88 -21.35
CA ILE A 123 2.82 15.34 -22.61
C ILE A 123 4.20 15.92 -22.33
N THR A 124 4.30 16.78 -21.32
CA THR A 124 5.54 17.49 -20.99
C THR A 124 6.58 16.61 -20.28
N GLY A 125 6.27 15.33 -20.03
CA GLY A 125 7.16 14.41 -19.31
C GLY A 125 7.39 14.78 -17.85
N ARG A 126 6.57 15.67 -17.27
CA ARG A 126 6.64 16.04 -15.85
C ARG A 126 6.03 14.96 -14.95
N ALA A 127 5.00 14.26 -15.45
CA ALA A 127 4.46 13.07 -14.81
C ALA A 127 5.27 11.85 -15.27
N THR A 128 6.31 11.48 -14.51
CA THR A 128 7.18 10.35 -14.85
C THR A 128 6.82 9.06 -14.09
N ALA A 129 5.95 9.15 -13.08
CA ALA A 129 5.54 8.00 -12.30
C ALA A 129 4.35 7.32 -12.97
N THR A 130 4.55 6.11 -13.50
CA THR A 130 3.42 5.26 -13.89
C THR A 130 2.62 4.90 -12.64
N ALA A 131 1.29 4.97 -12.76
CA ALA A 131 0.38 4.56 -11.70
C ALA A 131 0.69 3.11 -11.31
N LYS A 132 0.54 2.79 -10.02
CA LYS A 132 0.69 1.39 -9.56
C LYS A 132 -0.45 0.60 -10.18
N ALA A 133 -0.16 -0.58 -10.74
CA ALA A 133 -1.17 -1.44 -11.37
C ALA A 133 -2.40 -1.67 -10.45
N SER A 134 -2.22 -1.63 -9.13
CA SER A 134 -3.29 -1.59 -8.11
C SER A 134 -4.30 -2.75 -8.20
N ASP A 135 -3.96 -3.80 -8.94
CA ASP A 135 -4.67 -5.07 -9.14
C ASP A 135 -3.77 -6.28 -8.81
N GLY A 136 -2.50 -6.04 -8.50
CA GLY A 136 -1.50 -7.05 -8.19
C GLY A 136 -1.43 -7.47 -6.71
N PRO A 137 -0.46 -8.34 -6.37
CA PRO A 137 -0.31 -8.88 -5.02
C PRO A 137 -0.10 -7.82 -3.94
N VAL A 138 0.49 -6.67 -4.26
CA VAL A 138 0.67 -5.61 -3.26
C VAL A 138 -0.65 -4.94 -2.89
N GLU A 139 -1.61 -4.83 -3.83
CA GLU A 139 -2.95 -4.32 -3.50
C GLU A 139 -3.72 -5.33 -2.64
N MET A 140 -3.65 -6.63 -2.96
CA MET A 140 -4.23 -7.68 -2.11
C MET A 140 -3.70 -7.56 -0.67
N LEU A 141 -2.38 -7.43 -0.51
CA LEU A 141 -1.75 -7.21 0.79
C LEU A 141 -2.22 -5.93 1.45
N ARG A 142 -2.37 -4.83 0.71
CA ARG A 142 -2.87 -3.55 1.25
C ARG A 142 -4.28 -3.71 1.82
N LEU A 143 -5.18 -4.37 1.08
CA LEU A 143 -6.56 -4.62 1.50
C LEU A 143 -6.61 -5.51 2.74
N PHE A 144 -5.90 -6.64 2.74
CA PHE A 144 -5.86 -7.54 3.89
C PHE A 144 -5.22 -6.90 5.12
N LYS A 145 -4.12 -6.13 4.96
CA LYS A 145 -3.51 -5.40 6.08
C LYS A 145 -4.43 -4.33 6.65
N MET A 146 -5.18 -3.63 5.79
CA MET A 146 -6.15 -2.61 6.23
C MET A 146 -7.25 -3.26 7.09
N ALA A 147 -7.87 -4.34 6.59
CA ALA A 147 -8.89 -5.09 7.32
C ALA A 147 -8.32 -5.63 8.66
N LYS A 148 -7.15 -6.25 8.63
CA LYS A 148 -6.51 -6.84 9.82
C LYS A 148 -6.18 -5.80 10.87
N ALA A 149 -5.71 -4.62 10.47
CA ALA A 149 -5.43 -3.52 11.38
C ALA A 149 -6.71 -3.00 12.06
N SER A 150 -7.81 -2.90 11.30
CA SER A 150 -9.13 -2.57 11.85
C SER A 150 -9.58 -3.60 12.87
N ALA A 151 -9.59 -4.89 12.51
CA ALA A 151 -9.98 -5.97 13.40
C ALA A 151 -9.11 -6.03 14.67
N THR A 152 -7.79 -5.82 14.54
CA THR A 152 -6.86 -5.79 15.68
C THR A 152 -7.20 -4.65 16.65
N LYS A 153 -7.48 -3.45 16.14
CA LYS A 153 -7.87 -2.29 16.96
C LYS A 153 -9.21 -2.54 17.66
N SER A 154 -10.20 -3.03 16.94
CA SER A 154 -11.52 -3.36 17.47
C SER A 154 -11.43 -4.45 18.55
N ARG A 155 -10.56 -5.46 18.36
CA ARG A 155 -10.35 -6.53 19.35
C ARG A 155 -9.75 -5.98 20.63
N ALA A 156 -8.74 -5.11 20.52
CA ALA A 156 -8.14 -4.47 21.68
C ALA A 156 -9.16 -3.60 22.44
N GLN A 157 -10.01 -2.85 21.73
CA GLN A 157 -11.09 -2.09 22.34
C GLN A 157 -12.10 -2.99 23.07
N ALA A 158 -12.52 -4.09 22.44
CA ALA A 158 -13.45 -5.03 23.05
C ALA A 158 -12.86 -5.70 24.31
N ILE A 159 -11.56 -6.05 24.30
CA ILE A 159 -10.85 -6.55 25.48
C ILE A 159 -10.86 -5.52 26.61
N ASN A 160 -10.57 -4.26 26.29
CA ASN A 160 -10.56 -3.18 27.30
C ASN A 160 -11.96 -2.94 27.88
N GLN A 161 -13.00 -2.97 27.05
CA GLN A 161 -14.40 -2.87 27.50
C GLN A 161 -14.79 -4.05 28.40
N LEU A 162 -14.43 -5.28 28.01
CA LEU A 162 -14.69 -6.47 28.81
C LEU A 162 -14.04 -6.35 30.19
N LYS A 163 -12.77 -5.92 30.24
CA LYS A 163 -12.07 -5.68 31.51
C LYS A 163 -12.70 -4.57 32.34
N ALA A 164 -13.17 -3.49 31.72
CA ALA A 164 -13.85 -2.43 32.43
C ALA A 164 -15.17 -2.90 33.07
N VAL A 165 -15.95 -3.72 32.36
CA VAL A 165 -17.18 -4.32 32.91
C VAL A 165 -16.87 -5.26 34.09
N LEU A 166 -15.83 -6.09 33.99
CA LEU A 166 -15.40 -6.96 35.08
C LEU A 166 -15.03 -6.19 36.36
N VAL A 167 -14.46 -4.99 36.22
CA VAL A 167 -14.13 -4.13 37.38
C VAL A 167 -15.39 -3.67 38.11
N ALA A 168 -16.54 -3.55 37.44
CA ALA A 168 -17.81 -3.13 38.05
C ALA A 168 -18.77 -4.30 38.38
N THR A 169 -18.38 -5.54 38.10
CA THR A 169 -19.22 -6.73 38.30
C THR A 169 -19.39 -7.10 39.78
N ASP A 170 -20.40 -7.89 40.11
CA ASP A 170 -20.55 -8.50 41.43
C ASP A 170 -19.26 -9.22 41.91
N PRO A 171 -18.87 -9.11 43.20
CA PRO A 171 -17.65 -9.73 43.72
C PRO A 171 -17.55 -11.24 43.48
N GLU A 172 -18.63 -12.01 43.63
CA GLU A 172 -18.57 -13.47 43.48
C GLU A 172 -18.23 -13.86 42.03
N LEU A 173 -18.89 -13.20 41.07
CA LEU A 173 -18.60 -13.41 39.65
C LEU A 173 -17.19 -12.91 39.30
N ARG A 174 -16.74 -11.77 39.85
CA ARG A 174 -15.38 -11.29 39.63
C ARG A 174 -14.34 -12.28 40.14
N ASP A 175 -14.53 -12.83 41.33
CA ASP A 175 -13.62 -13.79 41.95
C ASP A 175 -13.56 -15.10 41.18
N SER A 176 -14.70 -15.58 40.66
CA SER A 176 -14.75 -16.78 39.80
C SER A 176 -13.95 -16.64 38.49
N LEU A 177 -13.76 -15.40 38.03
CA LEU A 177 -13.02 -15.07 36.80
C LEU A 177 -11.59 -14.59 37.06
N ALA A 178 -11.22 -14.38 38.32
CA ALA A 178 -9.91 -13.88 38.72
C ALA A 178 -8.80 -14.91 38.40
N GLY A 179 -7.59 -14.41 38.09
CA GLY A 179 -6.43 -15.25 37.80
C GLY A 179 -6.47 -15.99 36.44
N LEU A 180 -7.57 -15.94 35.70
CA LEU A 180 -7.64 -16.52 34.36
C LEU A 180 -6.77 -15.74 33.37
N SER A 181 -5.99 -16.48 32.57
CA SER A 181 -5.34 -15.91 31.39
C SER A 181 -6.38 -15.34 30.42
N ASN A 182 -6.05 -14.28 29.66
CA ASN A 182 -7.00 -13.67 28.71
C ASN A 182 -7.79 -14.70 27.85
N PRO A 183 -7.18 -15.74 27.24
CA PRO A 183 -7.94 -16.71 26.45
C PRO A 183 -8.97 -17.50 27.27
N LYS A 184 -8.59 -17.92 28.49
CA LYS A 184 -9.50 -18.63 29.41
C LYS A 184 -10.62 -17.71 29.90
N LEU A 185 -10.30 -16.45 30.22
CA LEU A 185 -11.26 -15.44 30.63
C LEU A 185 -12.31 -15.19 29.54
N ILE A 186 -11.86 -14.95 28.31
CA ILE A 186 -12.75 -14.74 27.16
C ILE A 186 -13.67 -15.95 26.96
N ARG A 187 -13.12 -17.17 27.03
CA ARG A 187 -13.91 -18.40 26.89
C ARG A 187 -14.96 -18.54 27.99
N ALA A 188 -14.59 -18.28 29.25
CA ALA A 188 -15.50 -18.31 30.39
C ALA A 188 -16.62 -17.28 30.22
N CYS A 189 -16.28 -16.03 29.90
CA CYS A 189 -17.27 -14.97 29.65
C CYS A 189 -18.23 -15.31 28.49
N ALA A 190 -17.73 -15.88 27.39
CA ALA A 190 -18.56 -16.28 26.25
C ALA A 190 -19.57 -17.40 26.58
N GLY A 191 -19.27 -18.20 27.61
CA GLY A 191 -20.09 -19.30 28.12
C GLY A 191 -21.03 -18.94 29.27
N LEU A 192 -21.01 -17.69 29.77
CA LEU A 192 -21.86 -17.29 30.89
C LEU A 192 -23.35 -17.49 30.58
N ASP A 193 -24.09 -17.94 31.59
CA ASP A 193 -25.54 -17.86 31.58
C ASP A 193 -25.96 -16.40 31.80
N SER A 194 -26.87 -15.92 30.95
CA SER A 194 -27.38 -14.55 30.99
C SER A 194 -28.89 -14.51 31.24
N SER A 195 -29.43 -15.57 31.84
CA SER A 195 -30.87 -15.72 32.11
C SER A 195 -31.34 -15.02 33.39
N ALA A 196 -30.40 -14.60 34.26
CA ALA A 196 -30.72 -13.85 35.46
C ALA A 196 -31.40 -12.51 35.12
N PRO A 197 -32.37 -12.03 35.90
CA PRO A 197 -32.99 -10.72 35.69
C PRO A 197 -32.10 -9.56 36.20
N GLY A 198 -32.45 -8.34 35.79
CA GLY A 198 -31.86 -7.10 36.32
C GLY A 198 -30.39 -6.88 35.95
N THR A 199 -29.67 -6.16 36.82
CA THR A 199 -28.28 -5.73 36.57
C THR A 199 -27.30 -6.90 36.43
N VAL A 200 -27.53 -8.00 37.15
CA VAL A 200 -26.69 -9.22 37.06
C VAL A 200 -26.80 -9.83 35.67
N GLY A 201 -28.02 -10.03 35.17
CA GLY A 201 -28.28 -10.49 33.80
C GLY A 201 -27.71 -9.57 32.73
N ALA A 202 -27.90 -8.25 32.89
CA ALA A 202 -27.35 -7.27 31.96
C ALA A 202 -25.81 -7.32 31.92
N THR A 203 -25.17 -7.52 33.08
CA THR A 203 -23.70 -7.62 33.19
C THR A 203 -23.18 -8.90 32.53
N THR A 204 -23.75 -10.06 32.86
CA THR A 204 -23.34 -11.34 32.27
C THR A 204 -23.61 -11.38 30.77
N HIS A 205 -24.75 -10.84 30.31
CA HIS A 205 -25.06 -10.68 28.90
C HIS A 205 -24.03 -9.80 28.18
N THR A 206 -23.66 -8.66 28.78
CA THR A 206 -22.67 -7.73 28.21
C THR A 206 -21.29 -8.38 28.11
N LEU A 207 -20.84 -9.06 29.17
CA LEU A 207 -19.57 -9.82 29.17
C LEU A 207 -19.56 -10.89 28.08
N LYS A 208 -20.67 -11.63 27.93
CA LYS A 208 -20.84 -12.66 26.91
C LYS A 208 -20.77 -12.09 25.49
N LEU A 209 -21.45 -10.97 25.24
CA LEU A 209 -21.44 -10.30 23.93
C LEU A 209 -20.03 -9.81 23.55
N LEU A 210 -19.34 -9.15 24.50
CA LEU A 210 -17.97 -8.67 24.29
C LEU A 210 -17.00 -9.82 24.06
N ALA A 211 -17.12 -10.91 24.82
CA ALA A 211 -16.29 -12.10 24.67
C ALA A 211 -16.46 -12.76 23.30
N ARG A 212 -17.71 -12.94 22.83
CA ARG A 212 -18.01 -13.46 21.49
C ARG A 212 -17.47 -12.55 20.39
N ARG A 213 -17.58 -11.23 20.55
CA ARG A 213 -16.99 -10.26 19.62
C ARG A 213 -15.46 -10.41 19.57
N ILE A 214 -14.79 -10.61 20.70
CA ILE A 214 -13.34 -10.83 20.74
C ILE A 214 -12.95 -12.13 20.03
N GLN A 215 -13.74 -13.20 20.18
CA GLN A 215 -13.53 -14.47 19.47
C GLN A 215 -13.65 -14.29 17.96
N HIS A 216 -14.76 -13.69 17.50
CA HIS A 216 -14.98 -13.43 16.08
C HIS A 216 -13.87 -12.57 15.45
N LEU A 217 -13.47 -11.48 16.12
CA LEU A 217 -12.36 -10.64 15.65
C LEU A 217 -11.01 -11.37 15.68
N THR A 218 -10.85 -12.39 16.54
CA THR A 218 -9.64 -13.21 16.56
C THR A 218 -9.60 -14.14 15.35
N GLU A 219 -10.71 -14.79 15.02
CA GLU A 219 -10.86 -15.61 13.83
C GLU A 219 -10.62 -14.78 12.55
N GLU A 220 -11.18 -13.57 12.47
CA GLU A 220 -10.95 -12.65 11.34
C GLU A 220 -9.46 -12.28 11.20
N ILE A 221 -8.78 -11.99 12.30
CA ILE A 221 -7.34 -11.67 12.29
C ILE A 221 -6.51 -12.88 11.87
N GLU A 222 -6.90 -14.09 12.26
CA GLU A 222 -6.23 -15.34 11.89
C GLU A 222 -6.42 -15.64 10.40
N ASP A 223 -7.65 -15.57 9.88
CA ASP A 223 -7.93 -15.70 8.43
C ASP A 223 -7.12 -14.70 7.61
N LEU A 224 -7.14 -13.42 7.98
CA LEU A 224 -6.36 -12.40 7.27
C LEU A 224 -4.84 -12.61 7.37
N SER A 225 -4.35 -13.19 8.47
CA SER A 225 -2.94 -13.55 8.61
C SER A 225 -2.56 -14.69 7.67
N THR A 226 -3.43 -15.69 7.53
CA THR A 226 -3.26 -16.79 6.57
C THR A 226 -3.24 -16.23 5.14
N ARG A 227 -4.25 -15.44 4.74
CA ARG A 227 -4.31 -14.83 3.40
C ARG A 227 -3.09 -13.98 3.07
N ILE A 228 -2.61 -13.18 4.01
CA ILE A 228 -1.37 -12.40 3.84
C ILE A 228 -0.18 -13.33 3.59
N THR A 229 -0.08 -14.42 4.36
CA THR A 229 1.00 -15.39 4.23
C THR A 229 0.94 -16.11 2.88
N ASP A 230 -0.25 -16.48 2.42
CA ASP A 230 -0.47 -17.16 1.14
C ASP A 230 -0.03 -16.28 -0.03
N VAL A 231 -0.45 -15.00 -0.05
CA VAL A 231 -0.03 -14.05 -1.08
C VAL A 231 1.49 -13.89 -1.10
N ILE A 232 2.14 -13.78 0.06
CA ILE A 232 3.60 -13.66 0.10
C ILE A 232 4.27 -14.96 -0.36
N THR A 233 3.76 -16.12 0.06
CA THR A 233 4.30 -17.42 -0.32
C THR A 233 4.22 -17.64 -1.83
N GLN A 234 3.13 -17.20 -2.46
CA GLN A 234 2.94 -17.31 -3.90
C GLN A 234 3.84 -16.37 -4.70
N HIS A 235 4.02 -15.13 -4.26
CA HIS A 235 4.66 -14.08 -5.08
C HIS A 235 6.09 -13.74 -4.65
N ASN A 236 6.43 -13.87 -3.36
CA ASN A 236 7.73 -13.50 -2.80
C ASN A 236 8.18 -14.44 -1.65
N PRO A 237 8.23 -15.78 -1.85
CA PRO A 237 8.47 -16.74 -0.77
C PRO A 237 9.80 -16.52 -0.05
N GLN A 238 10.84 -16.08 -0.77
CA GLN A 238 12.17 -15.79 -0.23
C GLN A 238 12.16 -14.74 0.90
N LEU A 239 11.14 -13.86 0.95
CA LEU A 239 11.00 -12.92 2.07
C LEU A 239 10.66 -13.61 3.39
N LEU A 240 9.94 -14.73 3.38
CA LEU A 240 9.61 -15.48 4.59
C LEU A 240 10.74 -16.40 5.04
N GLU A 241 11.65 -16.77 4.13
CA GLU A 241 12.90 -17.47 4.46
C GLU A 241 13.92 -16.55 5.16
N CYS A 242 13.78 -15.23 4.97
CA CYS A 242 14.66 -14.23 5.54
C CYS A 242 14.49 -14.15 7.07
N TYR A 243 15.57 -14.41 7.82
CA TYR A 243 15.50 -14.49 9.27
C TYR A 243 14.90 -13.23 9.91
N GLY A 244 13.93 -13.42 10.81
CA GLY A 244 13.25 -12.34 11.51
C GLY A 244 12.21 -11.57 10.68
N VAL A 245 12.01 -11.94 9.41
CA VAL A 245 10.92 -11.41 8.58
C VAL A 245 9.71 -12.32 8.72
N GLY A 246 8.64 -11.79 9.29
CA GLY A 246 7.32 -12.45 9.32
C GLY A 246 6.35 -11.88 8.28
N PRO A 247 5.19 -12.51 8.08
CA PRO A 247 4.21 -12.10 7.07
C PRO A 247 3.78 -10.64 7.18
N ASP A 248 3.53 -10.14 8.39
CA ASP A 248 3.13 -8.74 8.60
C ASP A 248 4.23 -7.75 8.20
N THR A 249 5.48 -8.05 8.54
CA THR A 249 6.62 -7.18 8.20
C THR A 249 6.93 -7.24 6.71
N ALA A 250 6.88 -8.42 6.10
CA ALA A 250 7.05 -8.61 4.66
C ALA A 250 5.98 -7.84 3.88
N ALA A 251 4.71 -8.01 4.23
CA ALA A 251 3.60 -7.28 3.61
C ALA A 251 3.78 -5.76 3.70
N THR A 252 4.15 -5.22 4.87
CA THR A 252 4.40 -3.78 5.01
C THR A 252 5.54 -3.28 4.13
N LEU A 253 6.58 -4.08 3.93
CA LEU A 253 7.74 -3.71 3.10
C LEU A 253 7.44 -3.80 1.61
N LEU A 254 6.68 -4.83 1.20
CA LEU A 254 6.13 -4.95 -0.16
C LEU A 254 5.18 -3.78 -0.48
N ILE A 255 4.26 -3.42 0.42
CA ILE A 255 3.37 -2.26 0.27
C ILE A 255 4.15 -0.95 0.14
N ALA A 256 5.24 -0.81 0.90
CA ALA A 256 6.10 0.36 0.79
C ALA A 256 6.80 0.43 -0.57
N ALA A 257 7.37 -0.69 -1.05
CA ALA A 257 7.98 -0.78 -2.38
C ALA A 257 6.96 -0.55 -3.51
N GLY A 258 5.73 -1.04 -3.33
CA GLY A 258 4.63 -1.03 -4.30
C GLY A 258 4.83 -2.02 -5.46
N ASP A 259 3.84 -2.11 -6.35
CA ASP A 259 3.80 -3.11 -7.45
C ASP A 259 4.87 -2.93 -8.54
N ASN A 260 5.52 -1.76 -8.59
CA ASN A 260 6.54 -1.38 -9.59
C ASN A 260 7.92 -1.25 -8.91
N PRO A 261 8.56 -2.35 -8.46
CA PRO A 261 9.81 -2.29 -7.73
C PRO A 261 11.00 -1.83 -8.60
N GLU A 262 10.92 -1.88 -9.93
CA GLU A 262 11.88 -1.30 -10.87
C GLU A 262 12.03 0.23 -10.71
N ARG A 263 11.04 0.91 -10.11
CA ARG A 263 11.20 2.32 -9.69
C ARG A 263 12.30 2.49 -8.65
N LEU A 264 12.60 1.44 -7.88
CA LEU A 264 13.66 1.40 -6.88
C LEU A 264 14.98 1.09 -7.57
N ARG A 265 15.50 2.08 -8.31
CA ARG A 265 16.74 1.96 -9.10
C ARG A 265 17.99 1.61 -8.27
N SER A 266 17.93 1.66 -6.93
CA SER A 266 19.04 1.30 -6.06
C SER A 266 18.61 0.91 -4.65
N GLU A 267 19.48 0.15 -3.98
CA GLU A 267 19.38 -0.09 -2.54
C GLU A 267 19.29 1.20 -1.70
N ALA A 268 19.88 2.30 -2.19
CA ALA A 268 19.85 3.59 -1.52
C ALA A 268 18.47 4.25 -1.60
N SER A 269 17.77 4.15 -2.74
CA SER A 269 16.42 4.69 -2.86
C SER A 269 15.44 3.95 -1.95
N PHE A 270 15.55 2.62 -1.84
CA PHE A 270 14.71 1.86 -0.91
C PHE A 270 14.97 2.21 0.57
N ALA A 271 16.23 2.40 0.98
CA ALA A 271 16.49 2.85 2.35
C ALA A 271 16.01 4.28 2.63
N ALA A 272 16.08 5.18 1.63
CA ALA A 272 15.51 6.51 1.76
C ALA A 272 13.99 6.42 1.94
N LEU A 273 13.33 5.60 1.12
CA LEU A 273 11.90 5.30 1.21
C LEU A 273 11.52 4.73 2.58
N CYS A 274 12.28 3.77 3.13
CA CYS A 274 12.03 3.23 4.46
C CYS A 274 12.52 4.14 5.62
N GLY A 275 13.11 5.30 5.32
CA GLY A 275 13.63 6.23 6.33
C GLY A 275 14.81 5.69 7.14
N VAL A 276 15.58 4.76 6.58
CA VAL A 276 16.78 4.17 7.20
C VAL A 276 18.08 4.64 6.54
N SER A 277 18.00 5.55 5.55
CA SER A 277 19.18 6.23 5.02
C SER A 277 19.71 7.25 6.05
N PRO A 278 21.04 7.30 6.29
CA PRO A 278 21.64 8.35 7.10
C PRO A 278 21.61 9.68 6.34
N VAL A 279 21.23 10.77 7.01
CA VAL A 279 21.24 12.13 6.44
C VAL A 279 22.47 12.88 6.95
N GLU A 280 23.19 13.57 6.07
CA GLU A 280 24.27 14.49 6.46
C GLU A 280 23.76 15.51 7.49
N ALA A 281 24.47 15.65 8.60
CA ALA A 281 24.24 16.67 9.61
C ALA A 281 25.56 17.09 10.24
N SER A 282 26.58 17.19 9.39
CA SER A 282 27.94 17.59 9.75
C SER A 282 28.04 19.12 9.72
N SER A 283 28.83 19.70 10.63
CA SER A 283 29.22 21.11 10.58
C SER A 283 30.71 21.22 10.96
N GLY A 284 31.48 21.95 10.15
CA GLY A 284 32.91 22.18 10.35
C GLY A 284 33.70 20.88 10.56
N LYS A 285 34.23 20.69 11.77
CA LYS A 285 35.10 19.56 12.15
C LYS A 285 34.35 18.28 12.57
N THR A 286 33.02 18.32 12.71
CA THR A 286 32.24 17.20 13.25
C THR A 286 31.52 16.48 12.12
N GLN A 287 31.96 15.27 11.78
CA GLN A 287 31.20 14.39 10.88
C GLN A 287 30.09 13.68 11.65
N ARG A 288 28.83 14.08 11.40
CA ARG A 288 27.67 13.46 12.04
C ARG A 288 26.58 13.17 11.02
N ARG A 289 25.93 12.03 11.19
CA ARG A 289 24.73 11.66 10.43
C ARG A 289 23.51 11.66 11.34
N ARG A 290 22.40 12.23 10.88
CA ARG A 290 21.10 12.21 11.58
C ARG A 290 20.13 11.21 10.95
N LEU A 291 19.05 10.94 11.67
CA LEU A 291 17.94 10.10 11.20
C LEU A 291 17.18 10.77 10.05
N ASN A 292 16.86 10.01 9.01
CA ASN A 292 15.89 10.43 8.02
C ASN A 292 14.47 10.41 8.62
N ARG A 293 13.82 11.58 8.65
CA ARG A 293 12.45 11.72 9.14
C ARG A 293 11.37 11.72 8.03
N GLY A 294 11.77 11.75 6.77
CA GLY A 294 10.85 11.85 5.62
C GLY A 294 10.40 10.51 5.03
N GLY A 295 11.01 9.39 5.43
CA GLY A 295 10.62 8.06 4.92
C GLY A 295 9.34 7.48 5.54
N ASN A 296 8.82 6.41 4.93
CA ASN A 296 7.66 5.65 5.38
C ASN A 296 7.89 5.06 6.79
N ARG A 297 7.09 5.51 7.75
CA ARG A 297 7.22 5.14 9.17
C ARG A 297 6.83 3.70 9.46
N GLN A 298 5.85 3.16 8.74
CA GLN A 298 5.45 1.77 8.90
C GLN A 298 6.56 0.84 8.40
N ALA A 299 7.15 1.13 7.23
CA ALA A 299 8.31 0.39 6.72
C ALA A 299 9.51 0.49 7.67
N ASN A 300 9.77 1.68 8.22
CA ASN A 300 10.81 1.88 9.22
C ASN A 300 10.59 1.02 10.47
N SER A 301 9.34 0.95 10.95
CA SER A 301 8.95 0.13 12.09
C SER A 301 9.08 -1.36 11.75
N ALA A 302 8.66 -1.80 10.56
CA ALA A 302 8.81 -3.19 10.13
C ALA A 302 10.28 -3.62 10.13
N LEU A 303 11.19 -2.83 9.56
CA LEU A 303 12.63 -3.09 9.61
C LEU A 303 13.16 -3.16 11.05
N TYR A 304 12.60 -2.36 11.96
CA TYR A 304 13.00 -2.42 13.37
C TYR A 304 12.52 -3.71 14.04
N THR A 305 11.29 -4.14 13.78
CA THR A 305 10.76 -5.43 14.26
C THR A 305 11.63 -6.59 13.79
N VAL A 306 12.02 -6.61 12.51
CA VAL A 306 12.95 -7.62 11.96
C VAL A 306 14.28 -7.62 12.71
N VAL A 307 14.84 -6.44 12.97
CA VAL A 307 16.09 -6.30 13.73
C VAL A 307 15.95 -6.81 15.17
N LEU A 308 14.84 -6.54 15.85
CA LEU A 308 14.61 -7.05 17.20
C LEU A 308 14.48 -8.57 17.22
N ALA A 309 13.75 -9.15 16.26
CA ALA A 309 13.63 -10.60 16.12
C ALA A 309 15.01 -11.25 15.87
N ARG A 310 15.81 -10.68 14.95
CA ARG A 310 17.19 -11.11 14.70
C ARG A 310 18.06 -11.01 15.95
N LEU A 311 18.00 -9.92 16.71
CA LEU A 311 18.83 -9.78 17.91
C LEU A 311 18.47 -10.77 19.01
N ARG A 312 17.20 -11.16 19.09
CA ARG A 312 16.75 -12.13 20.09
C ARG A 312 17.27 -13.53 19.79
N TRP A 313 17.36 -13.90 18.51
CA TRP A 313 17.52 -15.31 18.13
C TRP A 313 18.70 -15.60 17.19
N ASP A 314 19.13 -14.66 16.35
CA ASP A 314 20.27 -14.82 15.42
C ASP A 314 21.60 -14.44 16.09
N THR A 315 22.49 -15.43 16.22
CA THR A 315 23.84 -15.25 16.76
C THR A 315 24.69 -14.33 15.89
N ARG A 316 24.58 -14.41 14.55
CA ARG A 316 25.37 -13.58 13.63
C ARG A 316 25.04 -12.10 13.81
N THR A 317 23.76 -11.77 13.95
CA THR A 317 23.31 -10.41 14.20
C THR A 317 23.78 -9.87 15.56
N ARG A 318 23.78 -10.70 16.61
CA ARG A 318 24.33 -10.34 17.93
C ARG A 318 25.82 -10.00 17.83
N SER A 319 26.62 -10.90 17.25
CA SER A 319 28.05 -10.68 17.03
C SER A 319 28.36 -9.42 16.20
N TYR A 320 27.52 -9.11 15.20
CA TYR A 320 27.66 -7.87 14.44
C TYR A 320 27.47 -6.63 15.32
N VAL A 321 26.42 -6.61 16.16
CA VAL A 321 26.15 -5.47 17.04
C VAL A 321 27.24 -5.32 18.10
N ASP A 322 27.68 -6.42 18.71
CA ASP A 322 28.75 -6.41 19.72
C ASP A 322 30.05 -5.87 19.13
N ARG A 323 30.44 -6.32 17.93
CA ARG A 323 31.59 -5.77 17.20
C ARG A 323 31.46 -4.28 16.91
N ARG A 324 30.27 -3.82 16.48
CA ARG A 324 30.07 -2.39 16.23
C ARG A 324 30.18 -1.54 17.49
N VAL A 325 29.77 -2.10 18.64
CA VAL A 325 29.90 -1.44 19.93
C VAL A 325 31.36 -1.41 20.38
N SER A 326 32.13 -2.48 20.17
CA SER A 326 33.58 -2.48 20.46
C SER A 326 34.38 -1.52 19.57
N GLU A 327 33.90 -1.26 18.34
CA GLU A 327 34.41 -0.20 17.45
C GLU A 327 34.05 1.24 17.89
N GLY A 328 33.47 1.42 19.08
CA GLY A 328 33.17 2.74 19.65
C GLY A 328 31.79 3.30 19.27
N LYS A 329 30.93 2.54 18.59
CA LYS A 329 29.55 3.01 18.31
C LYS A 329 28.65 2.79 19.50
N THR A 330 27.71 3.72 19.70
CA THR A 330 26.61 3.47 20.62
C THR A 330 25.74 2.32 20.11
N ARG A 331 25.07 1.58 21.01
CA ARG A 331 24.11 0.54 20.63
C ARG A 331 23.06 1.04 19.64
N ARG A 332 22.59 2.29 19.80
CA ARG A 332 21.64 2.92 18.88
C ARG A 332 22.21 3.10 17.46
N GLU A 333 23.48 3.44 17.34
CA GLU A 333 24.16 3.55 16.03
C GLU A 333 24.41 2.19 15.40
N ALA A 334 24.80 1.19 16.18
CA ALA A 334 24.92 -0.19 15.71
C ALA A 334 23.58 -0.70 15.14
N LEU A 335 22.46 -0.47 15.85
CA LEU A 335 21.12 -0.81 15.36
C LEU A 335 20.74 -0.08 14.07
N ARG A 336 21.12 1.19 13.91
CA ARG A 336 20.89 1.92 12.65
C ARG A 336 21.66 1.31 11.48
N CYS A 337 22.92 0.94 11.70
CA CYS A 337 23.71 0.23 10.69
C CYS A 337 23.04 -1.11 10.31
N LEU A 338 22.56 -1.85 11.32
CA LEU A 338 21.88 -3.11 11.11
C LEU A 338 20.55 -2.95 10.34
N LYS A 339 19.72 -1.95 10.67
CA LYS A 339 18.50 -1.65 9.89
C LYS A 339 18.81 -1.32 8.43
N ARG A 340 19.91 -0.60 8.16
CA ARG A 340 20.35 -0.31 6.79
C ARG A 340 20.77 -1.57 6.05
N TYR A 341 21.46 -2.50 6.72
CA TYR A 341 21.82 -3.80 6.18
C TYR A 341 20.59 -4.67 5.88
N VAL A 342 19.62 -4.74 6.80
CA VAL A 342 18.37 -5.47 6.58
C VAL A 342 17.59 -4.87 5.40
N ALA A 343 17.53 -3.53 5.29
CA ALA A 343 16.88 -2.89 4.14
C ALA A 343 17.54 -3.25 2.81
N ARG A 344 18.87 -3.40 2.78
CA ARG A 344 19.62 -3.86 1.60
C ARG A 344 19.24 -5.28 1.21
N GLU A 345 19.24 -6.18 2.19
CA GLU A 345 18.90 -7.58 2.00
C GLU A 345 17.48 -7.72 1.44
N ILE A 346 16.52 -7.04 2.06
CA ILE A 346 15.11 -7.05 1.65
C ILE A 346 14.93 -6.43 0.26
N HIS A 347 15.60 -5.32 -0.05
CA HIS A 347 15.56 -4.73 -1.39
C HIS A 347 15.94 -5.75 -2.47
N ARG A 348 17.04 -6.50 -2.26
CA ARG A 348 17.48 -7.53 -3.20
C ARG A 348 16.41 -8.60 -3.41
N LEU A 349 15.82 -9.10 -2.32
CA LEU A 349 14.76 -10.12 -2.39
C LEU A 349 13.51 -9.62 -3.13
N ILE A 350 13.11 -8.37 -2.91
CA ILE A 350 11.99 -7.76 -3.63
C ILE A 350 12.31 -7.66 -5.12
N THR A 351 13.49 -7.16 -5.50
CA THR A 351 13.87 -6.98 -6.91
C THR A 351 14.12 -8.30 -7.65
N LEU A 352 14.65 -9.32 -6.97
CA LEU A 352 14.91 -10.64 -7.55
C LEU A 352 13.62 -11.38 -7.92
N ALA A 353 12.54 -11.19 -7.15
CA ALA A 353 11.26 -11.79 -7.44
C ALA A 353 10.56 -11.15 -8.66
N SER A 354 10.85 -9.88 -8.95
CA SER A 354 10.27 -9.15 -10.09
C SER A 354 11.00 -9.39 -11.42
N ALA A 355 12.24 -9.86 -11.37
CA ALA A 355 12.93 -10.40 -12.54
C ALA A 355 12.41 -11.83 -12.78
N GLY A 356 11.52 -12.00 -13.77
CA GLY A 356 10.93 -13.29 -14.10
C GLY A 356 11.94 -14.40 -14.45
N PRO A 357 11.48 -15.64 -14.70
CA PRO A 357 12.34 -16.81 -14.94
C PRO A 357 13.37 -16.62 -16.08
N HIS A 358 13.10 -15.75 -17.06
CA HIS A 358 13.94 -15.54 -18.24
C HIS A 358 15.30 -14.88 -17.97
N THR A 359 15.51 -14.23 -16.82
CA THR A 359 16.82 -13.63 -16.48
C THR A 359 17.73 -14.59 -15.70
N ARG A 360 17.22 -15.76 -15.27
CA ARG A 360 17.98 -16.71 -14.43
C ARG A 360 19.06 -17.50 -15.18
N LEU A 361 19.10 -17.43 -16.51
CA LEU A 361 20.04 -18.18 -17.35
C LEU A 361 21.29 -17.40 -17.78
N LEU A 362 21.40 -16.10 -17.45
CA LEU A 362 22.56 -15.28 -17.84
C LEU A 362 23.53 -14.96 -16.68
N ALA A 363 23.33 -15.58 -15.51
CA ALA A 363 24.17 -15.37 -14.34
C ALA A 363 24.71 -16.68 -13.72
N ALA A 364 24.74 -17.77 -14.51
CA ALA A 364 25.39 -19.03 -14.13
C ALA A 364 26.77 -19.14 -14.78
#